data_AF-K6XFW2-F1
#
_entry.id   AF-K6XFW2-F1
#
_cell.length_a   1.000
_cell.length_b   1.000
_cell.length_c   1.000
_cell.angle_alpha   90.00
_cell.angle_beta   90.00
_cell.angle_gamma   90.00
#
_symmetry.space_group_name_H-M   'P 1'
#
loop_
_entity.id
_entity.type
_entity.pdbx_description
1 polymer ?
#
loop_
_entity_poly.entity_id
_entity_poly.type
_entity_poly.pdbx_seq_one_letter_code
_entity_poly.pdbx_strand_id
1 'polypeptide(L)'
;MNKLNEIRKFHIKFGVGIFAFTLLSASATEFPLMNANTPLSFEKAIRAAQINDPWLTGNVHKQRAIESMSIAVNTLPDPKVSIGLANLPTNGFDFGQEGMTQAKVGITQMFPRGDTLDIKSQQLKTQSEAFPYQRKDRESKVAVTVGSLWLDTYRVQQSIALIESNRSLFEQLADVAEASYSSALGKTRQQDIVRAQLELTRLEDRLDQLEQQKNSYEGMLAQWLTTFSNENSAEYAAPLASDFILHNIVLNQVLPQIELLNSDLVYKENWHKTEELVSHFSNHPSVVAIEKKVKASKAGIKLAKQKYKPEWAVNASYGYRGDDPMGASRADLFSVGVTFDLPLFTENRQDKEVQSAISETEAVKTEKLLLLRQLLGTYSSAKGRLLRLIDRQNLYKTKLLPQIYDQAEASLTAYTNDDGDFSEVVRSRIAVLNAEIDELTLNVEEQKIRLELNYLFIDSRDTVTTRNDMNLPNSHQYAAISGEKQ
;
A
#
# COMPACT_ATOMS: atom_id res chain seq x y z
N MET A 1 -38.68 -8.54 -62.32
CA MET A 1 -38.41 -8.45 -63.77
C MET A 1 -37.61 -7.17 -64.02
N ASN A 2 -36.36 -7.31 -64.49
CA ASN A 2 -35.51 -6.35 -65.21
C ASN A 2 -35.24 -4.94 -64.62
N LYS A 3 -33.99 -4.66 -64.21
CA LYS A 3 -32.86 -4.02 -64.95
C LYS A 3 -32.80 -2.51 -64.64
N LEU A 4 -31.75 -2.02 -63.96
CA LEU A 4 -30.44 -1.56 -64.47
C LEU A 4 -30.48 -0.22 -65.21
N ASN A 5 -29.47 0.62 -64.90
CA ASN A 5 -29.05 1.91 -65.48
C ASN A 5 -29.57 3.16 -64.72
N GLU A 6 -28.79 4.21 -64.44
CA GLU A 6 -27.62 4.74 -65.15
C GLU A 6 -26.50 5.29 -64.25
N ILE A 7 -25.29 5.21 -64.81
CA ILE A 7 -24.03 5.87 -64.44
C ILE A 7 -23.85 7.12 -65.31
N ARG A 8 -23.28 8.20 -64.77
CA ARG A 8 -22.30 9.17 -65.37
C ARG A 8 -22.29 10.42 -64.46
N LYS A 9 -21.21 11.16 -64.19
CA LYS A 9 -19.78 11.24 -64.55
C LYS A 9 -19.24 12.39 -63.68
N PHE A 10 -18.00 12.34 -63.17
CA PHE A 10 -17.01 13.40 -63.43
C PHE A 10 -15.63 13.04 -62.88
N HIS A 11 -14.60 13.45 -63.62
CA HIS A 11 -13.18 13.13 -63.44
C HIS A 11 -12.57 13.88 -62.24
N ILE A 12 -11.39 13.44 -61.76
CA ILE A 12 -10.20 14.30 -61.54
C ILE A 12 -8.94 13.45 -61.27
N LYS A 13 -7.99 13.60 -62.21
CA LYS A 13 -6.53 13.69 -62.15
C LYS A 13 -5.71 12.76 -61.23
N PHE A 14 -4.86 11.98 -61.92
CA PHE A 14 -3.59 11.43 -61.44
C PHE A 14 -2.68 12.52 -60.87
N GLY A 15 -2.15 12.29 -59.66
CA GLY A 15 -1.01 13.00 -59.07
C GLY A 15 -0.12 11.98 -58.38
N VAL A 16 1.05 11.70 -58.97
CA VAL A 16 2.10 10.86 -58.40
C VAL A 16 2.78 11.67 -57.30
N GLY A 17 2.64 11.22 -56.04
CA GLY A 17 3.35 11.76 -54.89
C GLY A 17 4.12 10.65 -54.20
N ILE A 18 5.43 10.66 -54.38
CA ILE A 18 6.39 9.81 -53.67
C ILE A 18 6.40 10.26 -52.21
N PHE A 19 5.80 9.48 -51.31
CA PHE A 19 5.92 9.69 -49.87
C PHE A 19 7.24 9.09 -49.39
N ALA A 20 8.22 9.95 -49.13
CA ALA A 20 9.40 9.61 -48.38
C ALA A 20 9.02 9.32 -46.92
N PHE A 21 9.17 8.08 -46.51
CA PHE A 21 8.99 7.62 -45.13
C PHE A 21 10.20 8.07 -44.31
N THR A 22 10.14 9.25 -43.70
CA THR A 22 11.10 9.63 -42.67
C THR A 22 10.74 8.88 -41.38
N LEU A 23 11.48 7.81 -41.11
CA LEU A 23 11.53 7.15 -39.81
C LEU A 23 11.96 8.18 -38.76
N LEU A 24 10.98 8.69 -38.02
CA LEU A 24 11.23 9.42 -36.79
C LEU A 24 11.58 8.37 -35.74
N SER A 25 12.88 8.19 -35.50
CA SER A 25 13.38 7.37 -34.40
C SER A 25 12.85 7.95 -33.10
N ALA A 26 11.82 7.34 -32.55
CA ALA A 26 11.41 7.59 -31.17
C ALA A 26 12.59 7.19 -30.29
N SER A 27 13.25 8.17 -29.68
CA SER A 27 14.17 7.94 -28.59
C SER A 27 13.36 7.30 -27.46
N ALA A 28 13.40 5.97 -27.39
CA ALA A 28 12.95 5.25 -26.21
C ALA A 28 13.74 5.83 -25.04
N THR A 29 13.05 6.45 -24.09
CA THR A 29 13.60 6.71 -22.77
C THR A 29 13.91 5.34 -22.17
N GLU A 30 15.16 4.94 -22.22
CA GLU A 30 15.67 3.75 -21.55
C GLU A 30 15.40 3.93 -20.05
N PHE A 31 14.38 3.23 -19.56
CA PHE A 31 14.26 2.99 -18.13
C PHE A 31 15.49 2.21 -17.70
N PRO A 32 16.15 2.55 -16.58
CA PRO A 32 17.29 1.79 -16.10
C PRO A 32 16.80 0.38 -15.73
N LEU A 33 17.00 -0.54 -16.67
CA LEU A 33 16.87 -1.96 -16.46
C LEU A 33 17.73 -2.32 -15.26
N MET A 34 17.18 -3.11 -14.34
CA MET A 34 17.92 -3.59 -13.20
C MET A 34 18.97 -4.57 -13.71
N ASN A 35 20.17 -4.07 -13.98
CA ASN A 35 21.30 -4.93 -14.35
C ASN A 35 21.46 -5.99 -13.24
N ALA A 36 21.34 -7.26 -13.64
CA ALA A 36 21.43 -8.45 -12.78
C ALA A 36 22.74 -8.54 -11.97
N ASN A 37 23.72 -7.70 -12.26
CA ASN A 37 25.04 -7.66 -11.62
C ASN A 37 25.23 -6.49 -10.64
N THR A 38 24.21 -5.66 -10.39
CA THR A 38 24.33 -4.56 -9.39
C THR A 38 23.79 -5.00 -8.03
N PRO A 39 24.57 -4.93 -6.94
CA PRO A 39 24.09 -5.33 -5.62
C PRO A 39 22.90 -4.47 -5.20
N LEU A 40 21.86 -5.11 -4.67
CA LEU A 40 20.64 -4.44 -4.23
C LEU A 40 20.89 -3.68 -2.93
N SER A 41 20.94 -2.36 -3.00
CA SER A 41 21.04 -1.49 -1.83
C SER A 41 19.71 -1.41 -1.06
N PHE A 42 19.80 -1.13 0.25
CA PHE A 42 18.65 -0.97 1.13
C PHE A 42 17.62 0.04 0.60
N GLU A 43 18.07 1.24 0.22
CA GLU A 43 17.16 2.28 -0.30
C GLU A 43 16.55 1.91 -1.64
N LYS A 44 17.33 1.27 -2.53
CA LYS A 44 16.84 0.83 -3.84
C LYS A 44 15.76 -0.24 -3.68
N ALA A 45 15.92 -1.18 -2.74
CA ALA A 45 14.91 -2.19 -2.43
C ALA A 45 13.59 -1.56 -1.96
N ILE A 46 13.65 -0.60 -1.04
CA ILE A 46 12.45 0.10 -0.54
C ILE A 46 11.77 0.88 -1.66
N ARG A 47 12.53 1.66 -2.45
CA ARG A 47 11.97 2.45 -3.55
C ARG A 47 11.34 1.56 -4.63
N ALA A 48 12.03 0.49 -5.02
CA ALA A 48 11.50 -0.48 -5.99
C ALA A 48 10.17 -1.08 -5.48
N ALA A 49 10.12 -1.49 -4.22
CA ALA A 49 8.91 -2.03 -3.61
C ALA A 49 7.75 -1.04 -3.53
N GLN A 50 8.03 0.23 -3.21
CA GLN A 50 7.01 1.27 -3.20
C GLN A 50 6.48 1.57 -4.60
N ILE A 51 7.34 1.60 -5.62
CA ILE A 51 6.93 1.81 -7.01
C ILE A 51 6.10 0.61 -7.51
N ASN A 52 6.49 -0.60 -7.15
CA ASN A 52 5.90 -1.83 -7.64
C ASN A 52 4.63 -2.26 -6.87
N ASP A 53 4.25 -1.61 -5.76
CA ASP A 53 3.07 -1.99 -4.96
C ASP A 53 1.75 -1.68 -5.70
N PRO A 54 1.03 -2.69 -6.24
CA PRO A 54 -0.19 -2.47 -7.02
C PRO A 54 -1.32 -1.88 -6.18
N TRP A 55 -1.25 -2.03 -4.85
CA TRP A 55 -2.22 -1.45 -3.94
C TRP A 55 -2.28 0.08 -4.05
N LEU A 56 -1.13 0.75 -4.29
CA LEU A 56 -1.08 2.21 -4.43
C LEU A 56 -1.85 2.68 -5.67
N THR A 57 -1.64 2.01 -6.80
CA THR A 57 -2.37 2.26 -8.05
C THR A 57 -3.87 2.03 -7.86
N GLY A 58 -4.25 0.90 -7.25
CA GLY A 58 -5.65 0.61 -6.92
C GLY A 58 -6.28 1.64 -6.00
N ASN A 59 -5.52 2.18 -5.04
CA ASN A 59 -5.97 3.24 -4.14
C ASN A 59 -6.22 4.57 -4.87
N VAL A 60 -5.41 4.92 -5.88
CA VAL A 60 -5.65 6.10 -6.75
C VAL A 60 -6.97 5.95 -7.52
N HIS A 61 -7.27 4.76 -8.07
CA HIS A 61 -8.55 4.52 -8.74
C HIS A 61 -9.74 4.61 -7.78
N LYS A 62 -9.62 4.10 -6.55
CA LYS A 62 -10.64 4.27 -5.50
C LYS A 62 -10.87 5.74 -5.16
N GLN A 63 -9.80 6.53 -5.05
CA GLN A 63 -9.92 7.97 -4.83
C GLN A 63 -10.69 8.64 -5.96
N ARG A 64 -10.28 8.43 -7.22
CA ARG A 64 -10.94 9.00 -8.40
C ARG A 64 -12.41 8.59 -8.49
N ALA A 65 -12.73 7.32 -8.17
CA ALA A 65 -14.11 6.85 -8.17
C ALA A 65 -14.99 7.63 -7.17
N ILE A 66 -14.48 7.85 -5.95
CA ILE A 66 -15.21 8.61 -4.92
C ILE A 66 -15.29 10.11 -5.27
N GLU A 67 -14.26 10.68 -5.88
CA GLU A 67 -14.28 12.07 -6.37
C GLU A 67 -15.31 12.26 -7.48
N SER A 68 -15.35 11.35 -8.46
CA SER A 68 -16.37 11.36 -9.51
C SER A 68 -17.77 11.17 -8.93
N MET A 69 -17.92 10.28 -7.94
CA MET A 69 -19.20 10.08 -7.24
C MET A 69 -19.61 11.34 -6.47
N SER A 70 -18.66 12.07 -5.85
CA SER A 70 -18.91 13.34 -5.15
C SER A 70 -19.50 14.40 -6.10
N ILE A 71 -19.03 14.45 -7.35
CA ILE A 71 -19.57 15.33 -8.39
C ILE A 71 -20.94 14.85 -8.84
N ALA A 72 -21.09 13.54 -9.09
CA ALA A 72 -22.34 12.94 -9.57
C ALA A 72 -23.49 13.08 -8.56
N VAL A 73 -23.24 12.93 -7.26
CA VAL A 73 -24.30 13.12 -6.25
C VAL A 73 -24.68 14.58 -6.03
N ASN A 74 -23.94 15.53 -6.62
CA ASN A 74 -24.24 16.95 -6.53
C ASN A 74 -25.14 17.47 -7.67
N THR A 75 -25.75 16.56 -8.43
CA THR A 75 -26.71 16.91 -9.48
C THR A 75 -28.13 16.58 -9.04
N LEU A 76 -29.10 17.28 -9.62
CA LEU A 76 -30.50 16.93 -9.43
C LEU A 76 -30.78 15.52 -9.98
N PRO A 77 -31.71 14.77 -9.37
CA PRO A 77 -32.17 13.50 -9.91
C PRO A 77 -32.77 13.68 -11.30
N ASP A 78 -32.61 12.68 -12.17
CA ASP A 78 -33.19 12.73 -13.51
C ASP A 78 -34.72 12.87 -13.46
N PRO A 79 -35.33 13.67 -14.36
CA PRO A 79 -36.77 13.75 -14.46
C PRO A 79 -37.34 12.41 -14.91
N LYS A 80 -38.44 12.00 -14.29
CA LYS A 80 -39.15 10.76 -14.65
C LYS A 80 -40.26 11.07 -15.64
N VAL A 81 -40.21 10.41 -16.80
CA VAL A 81 -41.29 10.45 -17.79
C VAL A 81 -42.23 9.29 -17.57
N SER A 82 -43.53 9.56 -17.52
CA SER A 82 -44.60 8.56 -17.39
C SER A 82 -45.50 8.62 -18.61
N ILE A 83 -45.77 7.46 -19.24
CA ILE A 83 -46.74 7.31 -20.32
C ILE A 83 -47.77 6.29 -19.85
N GLY A 84 -49.05 6.61 -19.94
CA GLY A 84 -50.10 5.69 -19.50
C GLY A 84 -51.49 6.11 -19.95
N LEU A 85 -52.47 5.23 -19.70
CA LEU A 85 -53.89 5.51 -19.92
C LEU A 85 -54.56 5.76 -18.58
N ALA A 86 -55.43 6.77 -18.51
CA ALA A 86 -56.23 7.07 -17.33
C ALA A 86 -57.71 6.93 -17.67
N ASN A 87 -58.48 6.37 -16.73
CA ASN A 87 -59.93 6.17 -16.82
C ASN A 87 -60.42 5.37 -18.05
N LEU A 88 -59.63 4.40 -18.53
CA LEU A 88 -60.01 3.55 -19.67
C LEU A 88 -61.16 2.58 -19.29
N PRO A 89 -62.27 2.52 -20.05
CA PRO A 89 -63.38 1.62 -19.74
C PRO A 89 -63.00 0.15 -19.95
N THR A 90 -63.42 -0.73 -19.03
CA THR A 90 -63.08 -2.15 -19.06
C THR A 90 -64.09 -3.02 -19.80
N ASN A 91 -65.22 -2.45 -20.22
CA ASN A 91 -66.32 -3.13 -20.91
C ASN A 91 -66.24 -3.02 -22.45
N GLY A 92 -65.03 -2.89 -23.00
CA GLY A 92 -64.82 -2.75 -24.44
C GLY A 92 -63.54 -2.00 -24.82
N PHE A 93 -62.90 -1.31 -23.87
CA PHE A 93 -61.68 -0.52 -24.09
C PHE A 93 -61.81 0.58 -25.15
N ASP A 94 -63.03 1.05 -25.40
CA ASP A 94 -63.28 2.19 -26.28
C ASP A 94 -62.76 3.48 -25.65
N PHE A 95 -61.88 4.16 -26.37
CA PHE A 95 -61.23 5.39 -25.91
C PHE A 95 -62.17 6.60 -25.91
N GLY A 96 -63.22 6.60 -26.74
CA GLY A 96 -64.17 7.72 -26.85
C GLY A 96 -65.38 7.63 -25.91
N GLN A 97 -65.71 6.40 -25.44
CA GLN A 97 -66.89 6.08 -24.62
C GLN A 97 -67.00 6.96 -23.37
N GLU A 98 -65.94 7.05 -22.57
CA GLU A 98 -65.93 7.84 -21.32
C GLU A 98 -65.21 9.18 -21.53
N GLY A 99 -65.85 10.29 -21.14
CA GLY A 99 -65.32 11.66 -21.35
C GLY A 99 -64.06 12.02 -20.55
N MET A 100 -63.70 11.16 -19.60
CA MET A 100 -62.49 11.29 -18.78
C MET A 100 -61.37 10.33 -19.18
N THR A 101 -61.58 9.48 -20.20
CA THR A 101 -60.53 8.63 -20.76
C THR A 101 -59.43 9.48 -21.38
N GLN A 102 -58.19 9.25 -20.97
CA GLN A 102 -57.03 10.03 -21.41
C GLN A 102 -55.83 9.14 -21.71
N ALA A 103 -55.11 9.46 -22.79
CA ALA A 103 -53.75 9.02 -23.00
C ALA A 103 -52.83 10.10 -22.45
N LYS A 104 -52.08 9.78 -21.40
CA LYS A 104 -51.35 10.74 -20.58
C LYS A 104 -49.85 10.57 -20.76
N VAL A 105 -49.18 11.68 -21.06
CA VAL A 105 -47.72 11.81 -21.00
C VAL A 105 -47.39 12.81 -19.90
N GLY A 106 -46.53 12.42 -18.96
CA GLY A 106 -46.17 13.24 -17.81
C GLY A 106 -44.68 13.28 -17.58
N ILE A 107 -44.20 14.36 -16.98
CA ILE A 107 -42.83 14.54 -16.50
C ILE A 107 -42.88 14.92 -15.03
N THR A 108 -42.02 14.32 -14.22
CA THR A 108 -41.89 14.61 -12.78
C THR A 108 -40.44 14.86 -12.44
N GLN A 109 -40.15 16.04 -11.88
CA GLN A 109 -38.84 16.40 -11.36
C GLN A 109 -38.88 16.38 -9.84
N MET A 110 -37.97 15.63 -9.22
CA MET A 110 -37.79 15.61 -7.76
C MET A 110 -36.76 16.67 -7.34
N PHE A 111 -37.02 17.34 -6.23
CA PHE A 111 -36.13 18.29 -5.58
C PHE A 111 -35.77 17.74 -4.19
N PRO A 112 -34.53 17.26 -4.00
CA PRO A 112 -34.08 16.67 -2.74
C PRO A 112 -34.22 17.62 -1.55
N ARG A 113 -34.28 17.04 -0.35
CA ARG A 113 -34.51 17.75 0.91
C ARG A 113 -33.37 18.73 1.22
N GLY A 114 -33.67 20.02 1.26
CA GLY A 114 -32.70 21.06 1.63
C GLY A 114 -31.34 20.88 0.96
N ASP A 115 -30.28 20.81 1.77
CA ASP A 115 -28.88 20.79 1.30
C ASP A 115 -28.34 19.36 1.14
N THR A 116 -29.24 18.38 0.93
CA THR A 116 -28.89 16.94 0.88
C THR A 116 -27.81 16.64 -0.16
N LEU A 117 -27.89 17.24 -1.35
CA LEU A 117 -26.92 17.01 -2.45
C LEU A 117 -25.54 17.55 -2.08
N ASP A 118 -25.46 18.81 -1.64
CA ASP A 118 -24.20 19.44 -1.23
C ASP A 118 -23.53 18.70 -0.06
N ILE A 119 -24.31 18.29 0.94
CA ILE A 119 -23.78 17.56 2.10
C ILE A 119 -23.26 16.18 1.69
N LYS A 120 -23.97 15.44 0.82
CA LYS A 120 -23.50 14.16 0.28
C LYS A 120 -22.23 14.35 -0.55
N SER A 121 -22.19 15.37 -1.39
CA SER A 121 -21.01 15.70 -2.19
C SER A 121 -19.81 15.98 -1.29
N GLN A 122 -19.97 16.84 -0.28
CA GLN A 122 -18.90 17.17 0.66
C GLN A 122 -18.48 15.98 1.53
N GLN A 123 -19.42 15.09 1.91
CA GLN A 123 -19.12 13.85 2.62
C GLN A 123 -18.16 12.97 1.81
N LEU A 124 -18.51 12.71 0.54
CA LEU A 124 -17.69 11.89 -0.36
C LEU A 124 -16.35 12.55 -0.67
N LYS A 125 -16.32 13.87 -0.87
CA LYS A 125 -15.06 14.63 -1.04
C LYS A 125 -14.15 14.51 0.18
N THR A 126 -14.71 14.66 1.39
CA THR A 126 -13.95 14.51 2.63
C THR A 126 -13.46 13.08 2.81
N GLN A 127 -14.24 12.09 2.38
CA GLN A 127 -13.82 10.69 2.35
C GLN A 127 -12.69 10.46 1.34
N SER A 128 -12.72 11.11 0.17
CA SER A 128 -11.65 10.96 -0.83
C SER A 128 -10.32 11.52 -0.34
N GLU A 129 -10.36 12.60 0.45
CA GLU A 129 -9.18 13.20 1.10
C GLU A 129 -8.46 12.24 2.06
N ALA A 130 -9.07 11.11 2.47
CA ALA A 130 -8.40 10.09 3.28
C ALA A 130 -7.40 9.25 2.46
N PHE A 131 -7.68 9.00 1.17
CA PHE A 131 -6.89 8.10 0.33
C PHE A 131 -5.42 8.51 0.18
N PRO A 132 -5.06 9.80 -0.03
CA PRO A 132 -3.66 10.21 -0.04
C PRO A 132 -2.90 9.83 1.23
N TYR A 133 -3.52 9.98 2.41
CA TYR A 133 -2.88 9.61 3.67
C TYR A 133 -2.79 8.10 3.88
N GLN A 134 -3.76 7.33 3.35
CA GLN A 134 -3.66 5.87 3.33
C GLN A 134 -2.51 5.40 2.44
N ARG A 135 -2.22 6.08 1.33
CA ARG A 135 -1.05 5.79 0.49
C ARG A 135 0.26 6.09 1.20
N LYS A 136 0.36 7.25 1.85
CA LYS A 136 1.55 7.56 2.67
C LYS A 136 1.78 6.53 3.77
N ASP A 137 0.74 6.17 4.51
CA ASP A 137 0.81 5.11 5.53
C ASP A 137 1.26 3.77 4.92
N ARG A 138 0.75 3.40 3.74
CA ARG A 138 1.14 2.19 3.03
C ARG A 138 2.61 2.24 2.61
N GLU A 139 3.06 3.32 1.98
CA GLU A 139 4.46 3.51 1.56
C GLU A 139 5.42 3.35 2.74
N SER A 140 5.06 3.89 3.91
CA SER A 140 5.83 3.74 5.13
C SER A 140 5.83 2.32 5.69
N LYS A 141 4.68 1.64 5.68
CA LYS A 141 4.59 0.22 6.08
C LYS A 141 5.39 -0.69 5.15
N VAL A 142 5.37 -0.40 3.85
CA VAL A 142 6.17 -1.11 2.85
C VAL A 142 7.65 -0.88 3.13
N ALA A 143 8.07 0.36 3.44
CA ALA A 143 9.45 0.65 3.84
C ALA A 143 9.88 -0.15 5.08
N VAL A 144 9.04 -0.24 6.12
CA VAL A 144 9.33 -1.05 7.31
C VAL A 144 9.43 -2.54 6.97
N THR A 145 8.48 -3.05 6.19
CA THR A 145 8.40 -4.47 5.81
C THR A 145 9.61 -4.88 4.99
N VAL A 146 9.85 -4.17 3.89
CA VAL A 146 10.91 -4.47 2.93
C VAL A 146 12.28 -4.17 3.52
N GLY A 147 12.41 -3.08 4.28
CA GLY A 147 13.64 -2.78 4.98
C GLY A 147 14.00 -3.84 6.02
N SER A 148 13.02 -4.35 6.76
CA SER A 148 13.24 -5.46 7.71
C SER A 148 13.63 -6.75 6.99
N LEU A 149 12.96 -7.09 5.89
CA LEU A 149 13.31 -8.25 5.07
C LEU A 149 14.71 -8.14 4.48
N TRP A 150 15.09 -6.97 3.97
CA TRP A 150 16.44 -6.72 3.46
C TRP A 150 17.49 -6.90 4.57
N LEU A 151 17.22 -6.40 5.77
CA LEU A 151 18.08 -6.52 6.94
C LEU A 151 18.20 -7.97 7.44
N ASP A 152 17.11 -8.74 7.42
CA ASP A 152 17.10 -10.16 7.76
C ASP A 152 17.88 -10.99 6.72
N THR A 153 17.69 -10.72 5.42
CA THR A 153 18.47 -11.35 4.35
C THR A 153 19.97 -11.00 4.48
N TYR A 154 20.30 -9.74 4.75
CA TYR A 154 21.68 -9.30 5.01
C TYR A 154 22.30 -10.08 6.18
N ARG A 155 21.60 -10.17 7.32
CA ARG A 155 22.07 -10.91 8.50
C ARG A 155 22.41 -12.36 8.15
N VAL A 156 21.51 -13.04 7.43
CA VAL A 156 21.70 -14.45 7.09
C VAL A 156 22.85 -14.63 6.10
N GLN A 157 22.93 -13.81 5.05
CA GLN A 157 24.04 -13.87 4.08
C GLN A 157 25.40 -13.62 4.75
N GLN A 158 25.48 -12.65 5.66
CA GLN A 158 26.70 -12.37 6.41
C GLN A 158 27.03 -13.47 7.43
N SER A 159 26.02 -14.09 8.05
CA SER A 159 26.24 -15.22 8.95
C SER A 159 26.80 -16.44 8.20
N ILE A 160 26.28 -16.74 7.01
CA ILE A 160 26.81 -17.80 6.13
C ILE A 160 28.26 -17.48 5.77
N ALA A 161 28.55 -16.25 5.32
CA ALA A 161 29.91 -15.84 4.96
C ALA A 161 30.89 -15.97 6.13
N LEU A 162 30.46 -15.65 7.35
CA LEU A 162 31.27 -15.74 8.56
C LEU A 162 31.55 -17.20 8.96
N ILE A 163 30.57 -18.08 8.85
CA ILE A 163 30.75 -19.53 9.11
C ILE A 163 31.69 -20.13 8.05
N GLU A 164 31.46 -19.86 6.77
CA GLU A 164 32.30 -20.36 5.67
C GLU A 164 33.76 -19.89 5.80
N SER A 165 33.98 -18.62 6.14
CA SER A 165 35.33 -18.10 6.37
C SER A 165 36.05 -18.81 7.52
N ASN A 166 35.31 -19.20 8.56
CA ASN A 166 35.87 -19.89 9.73
C ASN A 166 35.90 -21.42 9.56
N ARG A 167 35.14 -22.01 8.63
CA ARG A 167 35.06 -23.45 8.36
C ARG A 167 36.43 -24.05 8.05
N SER A 168 37.19 -23.38 7.18
CA SER A 168 38.54 -23.82 6.79
C SER A 168 39.48 -23.97 7.98
N LEU A 169 39.33 -23.14 9.02
CA LEU A 169 40.10 -23.26 10.26
C LEU A 169 39.68 -24.50 11.06
N PHE A 170 38.39 -24.80 11.13
CA PHE A 170 37.89 -26.00 11.83
C PHE A 170 38.29 -27.30 11.11
N GLU A 171 38.30 -27.31 9.77
CA GLU A 171 38.82 -28.41 8.97
C GLU A 171 40.30 -28.66 9.27
N GLN A 172 41.13 -27.60 9.26
CA GLN A 172 42.55 -27.69 9.61
C GLN A 172 42.76 -28.20 11.04
N LEU A 173 41.95 -27.74 11.99
CA LEU A 173 42.01 -28.22 13.38
C LEU A 173 41.70 -29.72 13.45
N ALA A 174 40.68 -30.19 12.73
CA ALA A 174 40.33 -31.62 12.69
C ALA A 174 41.44 -32.47 12.07
N ASP A 175 42.04 -32.03 10.96
CA ASP A 175 43.16 -32.72 10.31
C ASP A 175 44.37 -32.86 11.23
N VAL A 176 44.70 -31.80 11.98
CA VAL A 176 45.79 -31.80 12.96
C VAL A 176 45.51 -32.79 14.10
N ALA A 177 44.27 -32.86 14.59
CA ALA A 177 43.90 -33.81 15.62
C ALA A 177 44.02 -35.26 15.14
N GLU A 178 43.61 -35.55 13.90
CA GLU A 178 43.73 -36.87 13.28
C GLU A 178 45.21 -37.28 13.08
N ALA A 179 46.05 -36.37 12.60
CA ALA A 179 47.49 -36.58 12.46
C ALA A 179 48.18 -36.81 13.81
N SER A 180 47.78 -36.07 14.86
CA SER A 180 48.34 -36.20 16.21
C SER A 180 47.98 -37.55 16.86
N TYR A 181 46.75 -38.03 16.68
CA TYR A 181 46.31 -39.33 17.17
C TYR A 181 47.00 -40.49 16.45
N SER A 182 47.08 -40.44 15.11
CA SER A 182 47.66 -41.50 14.28
C SER A 182 49.17 -41.67 14.48
N SER A 183 49.88 -40.58 14.79
CA SER A 183 51.33 -40.58 14.98
C SER A 183 51.78 -41.08 16.36
N ALA A 184 50.86 -41.32 17.30
CA ALA A 184 51.14 -41.70 18.70
C ALA A 184 52.16 -40.80 19.44
N LEU A 185 52.46 -39.63 18.86
CA LEU A 185 53.46 -38.66 19.32
C LEU A 185 52.84 -37.58 20.22
N GLY A 186 51.51 -37.50 20.30
CA GLY A 186 50.77 -36.52 21.11
C GLY A 186 49.79 -37.14 22.11
N LYS A 187 49.35 -36.35 23.09
CA LYS A 187 48.32 -36.72 24.09
C LYS A 187 46.88 -36.72 23.55
N THR A 188 46.69 -36.50 22.25
CA THR A 188 45.38 -36.41 21.59
C THR A 188 44.62 -37.74 21.70
N ARG A 189 43.38 -37.68 22.19
CA ARG A 189 42.55 -38.86 22.46
C ARG A 189 41.54 -39.06 21.33
N GLN A 190 41.05 -40.30 21.16
CA GLN A 190 39.99 -40.60 20.19
C GLN A 190 38.75 -39.72 20.37
N GLN A 191 38.39 -39.40 21.62
CA GLN A 191 37.26 -38.51 21.94
C GLN A 191 37.42 -37.09 21.35
N ASP A 192 38.65 -36.62 21.17
CA ASP A 192 38.95 -35.26 20.70
C ASP A 192 38.69 -35.15 19.20
N ILE A 193 39.03 -36.21 18.44
CA ILE A 193 38.72 -36.33 17.00
C ILE A 193 37.20 -36.38 16.79
N VAL A 194 36.51 -37.26 17.52
CA VAL A 194 35.04 -37.40 17.41
C VAL A 194 34.34 -36.09 17.72
N ARG A 195 34.84 -35.34 18.71
CA ARG A 195 34.28 -34.04 19.07
C ARG A 195 34.55 -32.97 18.01
N ALA A 196 35.73 -32.93 17.41
CA ALA A 196 36.05 -32.03 16.31
C ALA A 196 35.13 -32.26 15.10
N GLN A 197 34.98 -33.52 14.71
CA GLN A 197 34.08 -33.94 13.63
C GLN A 197 32.62 -33.57 13.94
N LEU A 198 32.17 -33.79 15.18
CA LEU A 198 30.83 -33.40 15.60
C LEU A 198 30.58 -31.88 15.49
N GLU A 199 31.55 -31.05 15.87
CA GLU A 199 31.40 -29.60 15.72
C GLU A 199 31.39 -29.17 14.25
N LEU A 200 32.18 -29.82 13.38
CA LEU A 200 32.13 -29.58 11.92
C LEU A 200 30.74 -29.92 11.36
N THR A 201 30.18 -31.08 11.72
CA THR A 201 28.82 -31.48 11.32
C THR A 201 27.75 -30.54 11.89
N ARG A 202 27.95 -29.97 13.07
CA ARG A 202 27.03 -28.94 13.61
C ARG A 202 27.10 -27.62 12.84
N LEU A 203 28.28 -27.24 12.35
CA LEU A 203 28.42 -26.08 11.47
C LEU A 203 27.73 -26.32 10.12
N GLU A 204 27.80 -27.53 9.59
CA GLU A 204 27.04 -27.97 8.40
C GLU A 204 25.54 -27.84 8.61
N ASP A 205 24.99 -28.46 9.65
CA ASP A 205 23.56 -28.34 9.99
C ASP A 205 23.14 -26.87 10.17
N ARG A 206 24.02 -26.04 10.75
CA ARG A 206 23.75 -24.62 10.92
C ARG A 206 23.75 -23.85 9.59
N LEU A 207 24.64 -24.18 8.67
CA LEU A 207 24.66 -23.62 7.32
C LEU A 207 23.35 -23.97 6.58
N ASP A 208 22.92 -25.23 6.63
CA ASP A 208 21.66 -25.67 6.01
C ASP A 208 20.46 -24.89 6.57
N GLN A 209 20.40 -24.68 7.89
CA GLN A 209 19.37 -23.84 8.53
C GLN A 209 19.41 -22.39 8.03
N LEU A 210 20.60 -21.81 7.89
CA LEU A 210 20.76 -20.44 7.40
C LEU A 210 20.42 -20.34 5.91
N GLU A 211 20.77 -21.32 5.08
CA GLU A 211 20.36 -21.37 3.67
C GLU A 211 18.84 -21.47 3.53
N GLN A 212 18.18 -22.26 4.37
CA GLN A 212 16.73 -22.31 4.43
C GLN A 212 16.13 -20.94 4.78
N GLN A 213 16.68 -20.24 5.78
CA GLN A 213 16.26 -18.89 6.15
C GLN A 213 16.50 -17.89 5.01
N LYS A 214 17.67 -17.97 4.34
CA LYS A 214 18.02 -17.14 3.19
C LYS A 214 16.96 -17.29 2.09
N ASN A 215 16.66 -18.53 1.70
CA ASN A 215 15.67 -18.82 0.66
C ASN A 215 14.28 -18.28 1.04
N SER A 216 13.90 -18.38 2.32
CA SER A 216 12.64 -17.82 2.80
C SER A 216 12.60 -16.30 2.70
N TYR A 217 13.63 -15.60 3.17
CA TYR A 217 13.65 -14.13 3.14
C TYR A 217 13.82 -13.58 1.72
N GLU A 218 14.60 -14.23 0.86
CA GLU A 218 14.70 -13.89 -0.57
C GLU A 218 13.34 -14.03 -1.27
N GLY A 219 12.60 -15.12 -1.02
CA GLY A 219 11.26 -15.30 -1.56
C GLY A 219 10.26 -14.24 -1.06
N MET A 220 10.32 -13.86 0.22
CA MET A 220 9.49 -12.78 0.76
C MET A 220 9.86 -11.41 0.19
N LEU A 221 11.16 -11.13 -0.01
CA LEU A 221 11.64 -9.89 -0.62
C LEU A 221 11.23 -9.83 -2.09
N ALA A 222 11.32 -10.96 -2.80
CA ALA A 222 10.96 -11.09 -4.20
C ALA A 222 9.52 -10.67 -4.49
N GLN A 223 8.58 -10.95 -3.58
CA GLN A 223 7.18 -10.51 -3.69
C GLN A 223 7.07 -8.99 -3.90
N TRP A 224 7.94 -8.21 -3.26
CA TRP A 224 7.91 -6.75 -3.31
C TRP A 224 8.72 -6.18 -4.47
N LEU A 225 9.77 -6.89 -4.90
CA LEU A 225 10.63 -6.45 -5.99
C LEU A 225 10.08 -6.81 -7.38
N THR A 226 9.21 -7.83 -7.46
CA THR A 226 8.64 -8.28 -8.72
C THR A 226 7.64 -7.26 -9.27
N THR A 227 7.84 -6.83 -10.51
CA THR A 227 6.90 -5.96 -11.22
C THR A 227 5.90 -6.81 -11.98
N PHE A 228 4.62 -6.79 -11.59
CA PHE A 228 3.54 -7.35 -12.38
C PHE A 228 2.85 -6.23 -13.16
N SER A 229 3.04 -6.18 -14.48
CA SER A 229 2.25 -5.27 -15.33
C SER A 229 0.89 -5.92 -15.64
N ASN A 230 -0.18 -5.25 -15.24
CA ASN A 230 -1.55 -5.59 -15.68
C ASN A 230 -1.88 -5.00 -17.06
N GLU A 231 -0.91 -4.34 -17.70
CA GLU A 231 -1.07 -3.85 -19.07
C GLU A 231 -1.04 -5.05 -20.01
N ASN A 232 -2.23 -5.52 -20.36
CA ASN A 232 -2.46 -6.28 -21.59
C ASN A 232 -2.09 -5.37 -22.77
N SER A 233 -0.80 -5.22 -23.06
CA SER A 233 -0.35 -4.85 -24.40
C SER A 233 -0.66 -6.04 -25.30
N ALA A 234 -1.90 -6.04 -25.83
CA ALA A 234 -2.49 -7.10 -26.65
C ALA A 234 -1.81 -7.35 -28.01
N GLU A 235 -0.56 -6.93 -28.18
CA GLU A 235 0.25 -7.19 -29.39
C GLU A 235 1.55 -7.96 -29.11
N TYR A 236 2.00 -8.01 -27.85
CA TYR A 236 3.07 -8.92 -27.43
C TYR A 236 2.74 -9.33 -26.00
N ALA A 237 2.17 -10.53 -25.84
CA ALA A 237 2.10 -11.21 -24.55
C ALA A 237 3.54 -11.61 -24.14
N ALA A 238 4.36 -10.62 -23.78
CA ALA A 238 5.57 -10.88 -23.04
C ALA A 238 5.17 -11.58 -21.73
N PRO A 239 5.85 -12.65 -21.32
CA PRO A 239 5.55 -13.31 -20.06
C PRO A 239 5.58 -12.27 -18.94
N LEU A 240 4.64 -12.38 -18.00
CA LEU A 240 4.42 -11.52 -16.82
C LEU A 240 5.67 -11.30 -15.93
N ALA A 241 6.82 -11.84 -16.29
CA ALA A 241 8.10 -11.75 -15.58
C ALA A 241 9.25 -12.02 -16.57
N SER A 242 9.75 -11.02 -17.30
CA SER A 242 10.90 -11.20 -18.20
C SER A 242 12.26 -11.03 -17.53
N ASP A 243 12.36 -10.32 -16.39
CA ASP A 243 13.66 -9.89 -15.85
C ASP A 243 13.79 -10.04 -14.33
N PHE A 244 13.25 -11.12 -13.75
CA PHE A 244 13.22 -11.30 -12.30
C PHE A 244 14.01 -12.51 -11.80
N ILE A 245 14.88 -12.29 -10.79
CA ILE A 245 15.62 -13.35 -10.11
C ILE A 245 14.89 -13.71 -8.81
N LEU A 246 14.30 -14.91 -8.76
CA LEU A 246 13.55 -15.43 -7.59
C LEU A 246 14.46 -15.87 -6.42
N HIS A 247 15.74 -16.08 -6.69
CA HIS A 247 16.71 -16.64 -5.74
C HIS A 247 18.10 -16.00 -5.94
N ASN A 248 18.99 -16.10 -4.96
CA ASN A 248 20.36 -15.55 -5.03
C ASN A 248 20.39 -14.03 -5.27
N ILE A 249 19.58 -13.31 -4.50
CA ILE A 249 19.59 -11.84 -4.54
C ILE A 249 20.89 -11.36 -3.90
N VAL A 250 21.77 -10.77 -4.71
CA VAL A 250 23.04 -10.21 -4.20
C VAL A 250 22.78 -8.86 -3.54
N LEU A 251 23.01 -8.77 -2.23
CA LEU A 251 22.86 -7.53 -1.46
C LEU A 251 24.18 -6.76 -1.39
N ASN A 252 24.09 -5.47 -1.08
CA ASN A 252 25.26 -4.70 -0.67
C ASN A 252 25.82 -5.24 0.66
N GLN A 253 27.15 -5.37 0.77
CA GLN A 253 27.82 -5.95 1.94
C GLN A 253 27.96 -4.98 3.13
N VAL A 254 27.48 -3.74 3.01
CA VAL A 254 27.53 -2.74 4.09
C VAL A 254 26.17 -2.63 4.77
N LEU A 255 26.15 -2.82 6.09
CA LEU A 255 24.97 -2.58 6.92
C LEU A 255 24.59 -1.08 6.86
N PRO A 256 23.37 -0.72 6.46
CA PRO A 256 22.92 0.67 6.45
C PRO A 256 22.81 1.21 7.89
N GLN A 257 23.16 2.50 8.05
CA GLN A 257 23.00 3.22 9.31
C GLN A 257 21.75 4.11 9.22
N ILE A 258 20.65 3.68 9.82
CA ILE A 258 19.37 4.37 9.77
C ILE A 258 19.33 5.45 10.85
N GLU A 259 19.26 6.71 10.43
CA GLU A 259 19.11 7.83 11.35
C GLU A 259 17.68 7.89 11.93
N LEU A 260 17.57 8.23 13.21
CA LEU A 260 16.29 8.37 13.90
C LEU A 260 15.71 9.77 13.64
N LEU A 261 14.46 9.84 13.16
CA LEU A 261 13.77 11.11 12.89
C LEU A 261 13.60 11.99 14.14
N ASN A 262 13.34 11.38 15.29
CA ASN A 262 13.20 12.07 16.58
C ASN A 262 14.12 11.44 17.64
N SER A 263 15.44 11.48 17.38
CA SER A 263 16.47 10.92 18.26
C SER A 263 16.34 11.43 19.71
N ASP A 264 16.08 12.72 19.91
CA ASP A 264 15.93 13.33 21.24
C ASP A 264 14.80 12.68 22.06
N LEU A 265 13.65 12.38 21.44
CA LEU A 265 12.52 11.73 22.12
C LEU A 265 12.84 10.27 22.50
N VAL A 266 13.65 9.61 21.68
CA VAL A 266 14.00 8.20 21.86
C VAL A 266 15.07 8.05 22.95
N TYR A 267 16.13 8.85 22.91
CA TYR A 267 17.28 8.71 23.81
C TYR A 267 17.15 9.40 25.16
N LYS A 268 16.17 10.28 25.34
CA LYS A 268 15.92 10.89 26.66
C LYS A 268 15.65 9.81 27.71
N GLU A 269 16.40 9.85 28.81
CA GLU A 269 16.31 8.88 29.91
C GLU A 269 14.89 8.78 30.49
N ASN A 270 14.23 9.94 30.64
CA ASN A 270 12.87 10.01 31.16
C ASN A 270 11.84 9.72 30.06
N TRP A 271 10.81 8.96 30.45
CA TRP A 271 9.64 8.72 29.60
C TRP A 271 8.85 10.02 29.41
N HIS A 272 8.51 10.33 28.16
CA HIS A 272 7.64 11.46 27.84
C HIS A 272 6.23 11.24 28.35
N LYS A 273 5.54 12.32 28.68
CA LYS A 273 4.13 12.28 29.04
C LYS A 273 3.29 11.84 27.84
N THR A 274 2.22 11.11 28.10
CA THR A 274 1.35 10.58 27.04
C THR A 274 0.77 11.69 26.17
N GLU A 275 0.42 12.85 26.75
CA GLU A 275 -0.17 13.97 26.02
C GLU A 275 0.80 14.55 24.97
N GLU A 276 2.10 14.61 25.30
CA GLU A 276 3.15 15.09 24.41
C GLU A 276 3.29 14.12 23.21
N LEU A 277 3.38 12.82 23.48
CA LEU A 277 3.50 11.80 22.42
C LEU A 277 2.26 11.73 21.51
N VAL A 278 1.06 11.91 22.07
CA VAL A 278 -0.19 11.95 21.27
C VAL A 278 -0.16 13.10 20.27
N SER A 279 0.47 14.23 20.60
CA SER A 279 0.59 15.35 19.66
C SER A 279 1.44 15.01 18.43
N HIS A 280 2.54 14.25 18.62
CA HIS A 280 3.37 13.76 17.53
C HIS A 280 2.61 12.75 16.66
N PHE A 281 1.95 11.77 17.27
CA PHE A 281 1.23 10.73 16.54
C PHE A 281 -0.07 11.22 15.89
N SER A 282 -0.61 12.36 16.31
CA SER A 282 -1.81 12.95 15.70
C SER A 282 -1.59 13.34 14.22
N ASN A 283 -0.35 13.64 13.83
CA ASN A 283 0.01 13.95 12.45
C ASN A 283 0.42 12.72 11.63
N HIS A 284 0.43 11.53 12.23
CA HIS A 284 0.76 10.30 11.51
C HIS A 284 -0.27 10.05 10.39
N PRO A 285 0.14 9.67 9.16
CA PRO A 285 -0.77 9.52 8.03
C PRO A 285 -1.99 8.63 8.29
N SER A 286 -1.84 7.49 8.98
CA SER A 286 -2.99 6.65 9.33
C SER A 286 -3.98 7.32 10.30
N VAL A 287 -3.50 8.16 11.23
CA VAL A 287 -4.37 8.91 12.14
C VAL A 287 -5.10 10.01 11.39
N VAL A 288 -4.42 10.71 10.48
CA VAL A 288 -5.04 11.74 9.62
C VAL A 288 -6.09 11.12 8.68
N ALA A 289 -5.83 9.92 8.13
CA ALA A 289 -6.80 9.19 7.32
C ALA A 289 -8.09 8.88 8.10
N ILE A 290 -7.98 8.43 9.36
CA ILE A 290 -9.14 8.21 10.23
C ILE A 290 -9.81 9.54 10.58
N GLU A 291 -9.05 10.61 10.82
CA GLU A 291 -9.64 11.94 11.07
C GLU A 291 -10.49 12.41 9.88
N LYS A 292 -10.06 12.17 8.63
CA LYS A 292 -10.87 12.42 7.44
C LYS A 292 -12.14 11.56 7.44
N LYS A 293 -12.05 10.29 7.83
CA LYS A 293 -13.22 9.40 8.00
C LYS A 293 -14.19 9.92 9.08
N VAL A 294 -13.69 10.42 10.22
CA VAL A 294 -14.52 11.06 11.27
C VAL A 294 -15.24 12.29 10.71
N LYS A 295 -14.53 13.15 9.96
CA LYS A 295 -15.13 14.34 9.33
C LYS A 295 -16.21 13.97 8.31
N ALA A 296 -15.98 12.94 7.49
CA ALA A 296 -16.99 12.42 6.58
C ALA A 296 -18.21 11.83 7.33
N SER A 297 -17.99 11.07 8.41
CA SER A 297 -19.08 10.50 9.23
C SER A 297 -19.94 11.58 9.90
N LYS A 298 -19.33 12.69 10.37
CA LYS A 298 -20.06 13.87 10.87
C LYS A 298 -20.96 14.52 9.81
N ALA A 299 -20.57 14.50 8.54
CA ALA A 299 -21.46 14.94 7.45
C ALA A 299 -22.67 14.01 7.29
N GLY A 300 -22.52 12.72 7.60
CA GLY A 300 -23.63 11.76 7.72
C GLY A 300 -24.68 12.15 8.76
N ILE A 301 -24.28 12.69 9.91
CA ILE A 301 -25.23 13.26 10.90
C ILE A 301 -26.00 14.44 10.29
N LYS A 302 -25.30 15.35 9.59
CA LYS A 302 -25.95 16.49 8.92
C LYS A 302 -26.92 16.02 7.84
N LEU A 303 -26.57 14.96 7.11
CA LEU A 303 -27.41 14.34 6.10
C LEU A 303 -28.67 13.72 6.71
N ALA A 304 -28.54 12.98 7.81
CA ALA A 304 -29.69 12.44 8.54
C ALA A 304 -30.64 13.56 9.01
N LYS A 305 -30.11 14.69 9.46
CA LYS A 305 -30.90 15.88 9.82
C LYS A 305 -31.63 16.54 8.64
N GLN A 306 -31.20 16.35 7.39
CA GLN A 306 -31.96 16.87 6.24
C GLN A 306 -33.29 16.12 6.04
N LYS A 307 -33.45 14.91 6.60
CA LYS A 307 -34.68 14.11 6.48
C LYS A 307 -35.89 14.70 7.24
N TYR A 308 -35.68 15.69 8.10
CA TYR A 308 -36.75 16.47 8.71
C TYR A 308 -37.32 17.54 7.77
N LYS A 309 -36.63 17.86 6.67
CA LYS A 309 -37.13 18.81 5.67
C LYS A 309 -38.02 18.08 4.64
N PRO A 310 -39.02 18.77 4.08
CA PRO A 310 -39.84 18.22 3.00
C PRO A 310 -39.00 17.99 1.74
N GLU A 311 -39.33 16.92 1.03
CA GLU A 311 -38.88 16.63 -0.33
C GLU A 311 -39.97 17.05 -1.29
N TRP A 312 -39.61 17.83 -2.31
CA TRP A 312 -40.57 18.43 -3.23
C TRP A 312 -40.52 17.72 -4.59
N ALA A 313 -41.64 17.72 -5.28
CA ALA A 313 -41.77 17.20 -6.64
C ALA A 313 -42.66 18.13 -7.45
N VAL A 314 -42.20 18.52 -8.63
CA VAL A 314 -43.03 19.23 -9.61
C VAL A 314 -43.39 18.24 -10.70
N ASN A 315 -44.69 18.08 -10.94
CA ASN A 315 -45.20 17.25 -12.01
C ASN A 315 -45.96 18.11 -13.03
N ALA A 316 -45.78 17.79 -14.30
CA ALA A 316 -46.54 18.34 -15.40
C ALA A 316 -46.99 17.20 -16.31
N SER A 317 -48.20 17.27 -16.85
CA SER A 317 -48.71 16.24 -17.73
C SER A 317 -49.69 16.77 -18.75
N TYR A 318 -49.64 16.16 -19.93
CA TYR A 318 -50.56 16.35 -21.03
C TYR A 318 -51.42 15.10 -21.21
N GLY A 319 -52.74 15.26 -21.20
CA GLY A 319 -53.72 14.21 -21.41
C GLY A 319 -54.48 14.43 -22.71
N TYR A 320 -54.21 13.60 -23.70
CA TYR A 320 -54.97 13.54 -24.95
C TYR A 320 -56.31 12.85 -24.72
N ARG A 321 -57.40 13.42 -25.25
CA ARG A 321 -58.75 12.84 -25.17
C ARG A 321 -59.30 12.55 -26.54
N GLY A 322 -59.93 11.38 -26.68
CA GLY A 322 -60.65 11.01 -27.89
C GLY A 322 -61.94 11.81 -28.02
N ASP A 323 -62.40 11.94 -29.26
CA ASP A 323 -63.70 12.51 -29.60
C ASP A 323 -64.82 11.75 -28.86
N ASP A 324 -65.96 12.41 -28.65
CA ASP A 324 -67.11 11.74 -28.06
C ASP A 324 -67.75 10.72 -29.02
N PRO A 325 -68.64 9.82 -28.54
CA PRO A 325 -69.27 8.82 -29.40
C PRO A 325 -70.15 9.42 -30.52
N MET A 326 -70.42 10.72 -30.48
CA MET A 326 -71.18 11.48 -31.47
C MET A 326 -70.27 12.24 -32.46
N GLY A 327 -68.94 12.08 -32.34
CA GLY A 327 -67.93 12.62 -33.24
C GLY A 327 -67.50 14.06 -32.94
N ALA A 328 -67.88 14.63 -31.79
CA ALA A 328 -67.44 15.98 -31.40
C ALA A 328 -66.06 15.94 -30.73
N SER A 329 -65.18 16.85 -31.16
CA SER A 329 -63.83 16.95 -30.62
C SER A 329 -63.82 17.44 -29.17
N ARG A 330 -63.01 16.78 -28.34
CA ARG A 330 -62.79 17.16 -26.94
C ARG A 330 -61.46 17.89 -26.79
N ALA A 331 -61.43 18.90 -25.92
CA ALA A 331 -60.19 19.60 -25.60
C ALA A 331 -59.22 18.68 -24.83
N ASP A 332 -57.93 18.77 -25.12
CA ASP A 332 -56.90 18.11 -24.33
C ASP A 332 -56.68 18.82 -22.99
N LEU A 333 -56.15 18.09 -22.01
CA LEU A 333 -55.95 18.60 -20.66
C LEU A 333 -54.47 18.71 -20.32
N PHE A 334 -54.08 19.87 -19.82
CA PHE A 334 -52.77 20.08 -19.23
C PHE A 334 -52.90 20.22 -17.71
N SER A 335 -52.04 19.55 -16.96
CA SER A 335 -52.03 19.59 -15.49
C SER A 335 -50.63 19.86 -14.99
N VAL A 336 -50.51 20.74 -14.00
CA VAL A 336 -49.28 20.99 -13.25
C VAL A 336 -49.61 20.86 -11.77
N GLY A 337 -48.76 20.14 -11.05
CA GLY A 337 -48.91 19.90 -9.63
C GLY A 337 -47.58 20.02 -8.90
N VAL A 338 -47.67 20.41 -7.63
CA VAL A 338 -46.56 20.33 -6.70
C VAL A 338 -46.95 19.33 -5.62
N THR A 339 -46.09 18.34 -5.41
CA THR A 339 -46.25 17.35 -4.34
C THR A 339 -45.07 17.49 -3.40
N PHE A 340 -45.30 17.38 -2.09
CA PHE A 340 -44.22 17.30 -1.13
C PHE A 340 -44.60 16.32 -0.03
N ASP A 341 -43.61 15.72 0.61
CA ASP A 341 -43.83 14.93 1.80
C ASP A 341 -43.63 15.77 3.06
N LEU A 342 -44.47 15.55 4.08
CA LEU A 342 -44.43 16.29 5.33
C LEU A 342 -44.12 15.32 6.48
N PRO A 343 -42.90 15.34 7.06
CA PRO A 343 -42.53 14.44 8.15
C PRO A 343 -43.20 14.89 9.46
N LEU A 344 -44.37 14.31 9.77
CA LEU A 344 -45.16 14.62 10.98
C LEU A 344 -44.83 13.74 12.20
N PHE A 345 -44.44 12.48 11.98
CA PHE A 345 -44.20 11.48 13.04
C PHE A 345 -42.72 11.12 13.13
N THR A 346 -41.89 12.08 13.54
CA THR A 346 -40.43 11.97 13.44
C THR A 346 -39.75 11.17 14.55
N GLU A 347 -40.43 10.97 15.68
CA GLU A 347 -39.88 10.37 16.92
C GLU A 347 -39.22 9.00 16.72
N ASN A 348 -39.72 8.19 15.79
CA ASN A 348 -39.16 6.87 15.52
C ASN A 348 -38.26 6.85 14.29
N ARG A 349 -38.70 7.41 13.16
CA ARG A 349 -37.95 7.25 11.91
C ARG A 349 -36.74 8.20 11.86
N GLN A 350 -36.98 9.51 11.83
CA GLN A 350 -35.91 10.50 11.66
C GLN A 350 -35.00 10.56 12.90
N ASP A 351 -35.57 10.51 14.11
CA ASP A 351 -34.78 10.56 15.35
C ASP A 351 -33.86 9.35 15.48
N LYS A 352 -34.32 8.13 15.17
CA LYS A 352 -33.47 6.93 15.21
C LYS A 352 -32.44 6.89 14.09
N GLU A 353 -32.73 7.45 12.92
CA GLU A 353 -31.73 7.61 11.86
C GLU A 353 -30.63 8.61 12.26
N VAL A 354 -30.98 9.72 12.92
CA VAL A 354 -29.98 10.65 13.48
C VAL A 354 -29.19 9.99 14.60
N GLN A 355 -29.85 9.27 15.50
CA GLN A 355 -29.19 8.54 16.59
C GLN A 355 -28.22 7.49 16.04
N SER A 356 -28.59 6.77 14.97
CA SER A 356 -27.72 5.82 14.27
C SER A 356 -26.47 6.53 13.73
N ALA A 357 -26.65 7.65 13.01
CA ALA A 357 -25.53 8.40 12.44
C ALA A 357 -24.58 8.97 13.52
N ILE A 358 -25.12 9.36 14.68
CA ILE A 358 -24.32 9.78 15.84
C ILE A 358 -23.50 8.60 16.36
N SER A 359 -24.14 7.45 16.61
CA SER A 359 -23.46 6.24 17.10
C SER A 359 -22.39 5.73 16.13
N GLU A 360 -22.64 5.75 14.82
CA GLU A 360 -21.65 5.44 13.79
C GLU A 360 -20.46 6.41 13.85
N THR A 361 -20.70 7.71 14.04
CA THR A 361 -19.63 8.70 14.19
C THR A 361 -18.79 8.44 15.45
N GLU A 362 -19.44 8.10 16.57
CA GLU A 362 -18.71 7.73 17.80
C GLU A 362 -17.89 6.46 17.61
N ALA A 363 -18.39 5.45 16.88
CA ALA A 363 -17.62 4.26 16.54
C ALA A 363 -16.37 4.59 15.70
N VAL A 364 -16.46 5.51 14.72
CA VAL A 364 -15.27 5.93 13.97
C VAL A 364 -14.29 6.73 14.85
N LYS A 365 -14.78 7.50 15.83
CA LYS A 365 -13.88 8.18 16.79
C LYS A 365 -13.14 7.17 17.68
N THR A 366 -13.78 6.07 18.08
CA THR A 366 -13.09 5.02 18.86
C THR A 366 -12.02 4.31 18.04
N GLU A 367 -12.22 4.11 16.73
CA GLU A 367 -11.15 3.61 15.83
C GLU A 367 -9.89 4.48 15.93
N LYS A 368 -10.03 5.82 15.95
CA LYS A 368 -8.89 6.76 16.12
C LYS A 368 -8.19 6.57 17.46
N LEU A 369 -8.95 6.43 18.55
CA LEU A 369 -8.41 6.24 19.89
C LEU A 369 -7.66 4.91 20.00
N LEU A 370 -8.19 3.84 19.41
CA LEU A 370 -7.54 2.53 19.36
C LEU A 370 -6.22 2.60 18.60
N LEU A 371 -6.19 3.30 17.46
CA LEU A 371 -4.94 3.50 16.71
C LEU A 371 -3.90 4.28 17.51
N LEU A 372 -4.29 5.38 18.17
CA LEU A 372 -3.36 6.15 19.02
C LEU A 372 -2.81 5.29 20.18
N ARG A 373 -3.66 4.48 20.82
CA ARG A 373 -3.23 3.53 21.86
C ARG A 373 -2.24 2.50 21.32
N GLN A 374 -2.48 1.99 20.11
CA GLN A 374 -1.55 1.08 19.45
C GLN A 374 -0.21 1.75 19.19
N LEU A 375 -0.18 2.96 18.61
CA LEU A 375 1.06 3.70 18.33
C LEU A 375 1.85 4.00 19.61
N LEU A 376 1.17 4.38 20.70
CA LEU A 376 1.80 4.56 22.01
C LEU A 376 2.42 3.27 22.55
N GLY A 377 1.70 2.15 22.44
CA GLY A 377 2.21 0.83 22.85
C GLY A 377 3.43 0.40 22.02
N THR A 378 3.38 0.58 20.71
CA THR A 378 4.49 0.30 19.79
C THR A 378 5.70 1.18 20.13
N TYR A 379 5.51 2.49 20.33
CA TYR A 379 6.59 3.38 20.76
C TYR A 379 7.22 2.94 22.08
N SER A 380 6.39 2.63 23.08
CA SER A 380 6.88 2.21 24.39
C SER A 380 7.71 0.93 24.30
N SER A 381 7.25 -0.05 23.53
CA SER A 381 7.96 -1.31 23.30
C SER A 381 9.26 -1.07 22.52
N ALA A 382 9.21 -0.34 21.41
CA ALA A 382 10.36 -0.10 20.55
C ALA A 382 11.46 0.71 21.24
N LYS A 383 11.10 1.78 21.97
CA LYS A 383 12.06 2.55 22.78
C LYS A 383 12.72 1.67 23.84
N GLY A 384 11.93 0.91 24.60
CA GLY A 384 12.47 0.01 25.63
C GLY A 384 13.44 -1.04 25.06
N ARG A 385 13.07 -1.66 23.92
CA ARG A 385 13.92 -2.61 23.21
C ARG A 385 15.21 -1.98 22.70
N LEU A 386 15.15 -0.80 22.07
CA LEU A 386 16.33 -0.12 21.55
C LEU A 386 17.34 0.21 22.65
N LEU A 387 16.88 0.81 23.75
CA LEU A 387 17.78 1.20 24.85
C LEU A 387 18.47 -0.01 25.47
N ARG A 388 17.72 -1.11 25.69
CA ARG A 388 18.30 -2.37 26.17
C ARG A 388 19.22 -3.05 25.18
N LEU A 389 18.94 -2.92 23.89
CA LEU A 389 19.79 -3.44 22.83
C LEU A 389 21.14 -2.71 22.80
N ILE A 390 21.13 -1.38 22.97
CA ILE A 390 22.34 -0.56 23.06
C ILE A 390 23.19 -0.96 24.27
N ASP A 391 22.57 -1.13 25.45
CA ASP A 391 23.26 -1.66 26.64
C ASP A 391 23.93 -3.02 26.35
N ARG A 392 23.20 -3.92 25.66
CA ARG A 392 23.68 -5.25 25.30
C ARG A 392 24.82 -5.20 24.27
N GLN A 393 24.72 -4.35 23.25
CA GLN A 393 25.79 -4.14 22.26
C GLN A 393 27.06 -3.62 22.94
N ASN A 394 26.93 -2.68 23.87
CA ASN A 394 28.06 -2.16 24.64
C ASN A 394 28.72 -3.27 25.48
N LEU A 395 27.94 -4.12 26.15
CA LEU A 395 28.46 -5.28 26.89
C LEU A 395 29.21 -6.26 25.98
N TYR A 396 28.64 -6.57 24.80
CA TYR A 396 29.26 -7.47 23.83
C TYR A 396 30.62 -6.92 23.35
N LYS A 397 30.64 -5.66 22.88
CA LYS A 397 31.84 -5.03 22.31
C LYS A 397 32.95 -4.80 23.34
N THR A 398 32.59 -4.37 24.55
CA THR A 398 33.59 -3.94 25.54
C THR A 398 34.06 -5.03 26.49
N LYS A 399 33.28 -6.12 26.64
CA LYS A 399 33.59 -7.19 27.61
C LYS A 399 33.54 -8.57 26.99
N LEU A 400 32.38 -8.98 26.46
CA LEU A 400 32.15 -10.39 26.13
C LEU A 400 33.02 -10.87 24.96
N LEU A 401 33.05 -10.13 23.85
CA LEU A 401 33.89 -10.48 22.70
C LEU A 401 35.38 -10.53 23.06
N PRO A 402 35.98 -9.47 23.67
CA PRO A 402 37.36 -9.53 24.15
C PRO A 402 37.65 -10.73 25.05
N GLN A 403 36.77 -11.01 26.02
CA GLN A 403 36.94 -12.15 26.94
C GLN A 403 36.89 -13.51 26.23
N ILE A 404 36.02 -13.66 25.22
CA ILE A 404 35.91 -14.88 24.43
C ILE A 404 37.15 -15.06 23.54
N TYR A 405 37.69 -13.98 22.97
CA TYR A 405 38.97 -14.03 22.24
C TYR A 405 40.13 -14.40 23.16
N ASP A 406 40.25 -13.77 24.33
CA ASP A 406 41.29 -14.07 25.32
C ASP A 406 41.22 -15.54 25.76
N GLN A 407 40.01 -16.07 25.97
CA GLN A 407 39.80 -17.47 26.30
C GLN A 407 40.24 -18.39 25.16
N ALA A 408 39.87 -18.08 23.91
CA ALA A 408 40.27 -18.88 22.75
C ALA A 408 41.79 -18.91 22.56
N GLU A 409 42.46 -17.79 22.77
CA GLU A 409 43.92 -17.68 22.70
C GLU A 409 44.61 -18.44 23.84
N ALA A 410 44.08 -18.34 25.06
CA ALA A 410 44.59 -19.08 26.21
C ALA A 410 44.45 -20.61 26.03
N SER A 411 43.29 -21.07 25.52
CA SER A 411 43.07 -22.49 25.20
C SER A 411 44.03 -22.98 24.13
N LEU A 412 44.28 -22.19 23.07
CA LEU A 412 45.23 -22.53 22.02
C LEU A 412 46.66 -22.62 22.56
N THR A 413 47.08 -21.63 23.35
CA THR A 413 48.42 -21.59 23.96
C THR A 413 48.66 -22.79 24.88
N ALA A 414 47.68 -23.14 25.71
CA ALA A 414 47.76 -24.31 26.60
C ALA A 414 47.90 -25.62 25.81
N TYR A 415 47.14 -25.78 24.72
CA TYR A 415 47.26 -26.95 23.84
C TYR A 415 48.64 -27.05 23.19
N THR A 416 49.18 -25.94 22.66
CA THR A 416 50.50 -25.94 22.02
C THR A 416 51.65 -26.22 22.98
N ASN A 417 51.47 -25.97 24.28
CA ASN A 417 52.46 -26.21 25.33
C ASN A 417 52.25 -27.56 26.07
N ASP A 418 51.46 -28.48 25.51
CA ASP A 418 51.20 -29.83 26.03
C ASP A 418 50.53 -29.88 27.43
N ASP A 419 49.87 -28.79 27.83
CA ASP A 419 49.17 -28.62 29.11
C ASP A 419 47.64 -28.44 28.96
N GLY A 420 47.13 -28.40 27.72
CA GLY A 420 45.72 -28.16 27.40
C GLY A 420 45.05 -29.26 26.59
N ASP A 421 43.70 -29.26 26.59
CA ASP A 421 42.87 -30.18 25.80
C ASP A 421 42.49 -29.54 24.45
N PHE A 422 42.72 -30.25 23.35
CA PHE A 422 42.31 -29.84 21.99
C PHE A 422 40.80 -29.54 21.92
N SER A 423 40.00 -30.29 22.67
CA SER A 423 38.55 -30.11 22.66
C SER A 423 38.10 -28.74 23.19
N GLU A 424 38.90 -28.12 24.06
CA GLU A 424 38.67 -26.77 24.56
C GLU A 424 39.12 -25.69 23.57
N VAL A 425 40.12 -25.97 22.71
CA VAL A 425 40.48 -25.08 21.58
C VAL A 425 39.31 -24.98 20.60
N VAL A 426 38.76 -26.12 20.19
CA VAL A 426 37.61 -26.17 19.27
C VAL A 426 36.41 -25.45 19.87
N ARG A 427 36.06 -25.77 21.13
CA ARG A 427 34.94 -25.13 21.83
C ARG A 427 35.10 -23.61 21.92
N SER A 428 36.28 -23.13 22.27
CA SER A 428 36.52 -21.68 22.42
C SER A 428 36.48 -20.96 21.08
N ARG A 429 36.95 -21.58 19.99
CA ARG A 429 36.82 -21.02 18.63
C ARG A 429 35.37 -20.98 18.14
N ILE A 430 34.56 -22.00 18.45
CA ILE A 430 33.12 -21.98 18.19
C ILE A 430 32.43 -20.87 19.01
N ALA A 431 32.86 -20.64 20.25
CA ALA A 431 32.35 -19.54 21.07
C ALA A 431 32.64 -18.16 20.46
N VAL A 432 33.83 -17.96 19.88
CA VAL A 432 34.19 -16.75 19.11
C VAL A 432 33.20 -16.56 17.94
N LEU A 433 33.06 -17.56 17.08
CA LEU A 433 32.16 -17.51 15.93
C LEU A 433 30.71 -17.19 16.33
N ASN A 434 30.20 -17.85 17.37
CA ASN A 434 28.85 -17.60 17.87
C ASN A 434 28.69 -16.16 18.38
N ALA A 435 29.69 -15.63 19.10
CA ALA A 435 29.65 -14.26 19.60
C ALA A 435 29.70 -13.21 18.47
N GLU A 436 30.45 -13.47 17.40
CA GLU A 436 30.47 -12.61 16.21
C GLU A 436 29.12 -12.62 15.46
N ILE A 437 28.49 -13.80 15.30
CA ILE A 437 27.14 -13.92 14.71
C ILE A 437 26.10 -13.20 15.57
N ASP A 438 26.21 -13.34 16.90
CA ASP A 438 25.35 -12.62 17.84
C ASP A 438 25.52 -11.11 17.70
N GLU A 439 26.75 -10.61 17.62
CA GLU A 439 27.02 -9.18 17.45
C GLU A 439 26.41 -8.65 16.14
N LEU A 440 26.60 -9.36 15.03
CA LEU A 440 25.96 -9.06 13.75
C LEU A 440 24.44 -8.98 13.89
N THR A 441 23.84 -9.94 14.59
CA THR A 441 22.40 -9.97 14.86
C THR A 441 21.96 -8.75 15.66
N LEU A 442 22.70 -8.36 16.70
CA LEU A 442 22.39 -7.17 17.49
C LEU A 442 22.44 -5.89 16.65
N ASN A 443 23.47 -5.75 15.80
CA ASN A 443 23.61 -4.59 14.92
C ASN A 443 22.48 -4.50 13.90
N VAL A 444 22.02 -5.63 13.36
CA VAL A 444 20.87 -5.69 12.44
C VAL A 444 19.56 -5.34 13.16
N GLU A 445 19.33 -5.90 14.34
CA GLU A 445 18.13 -5.62 15.14
C GLU A 445 18.04 -4.14 15.54
N GLU A 446 19.17 -3.47 15.77
CA GLU A 446 19.20 -2.03 16.02
C GLU A 446 18.59 -1.25 14.84
N GLN A 447 19.00 -1.58 13.62
CA GLN A 447 18.48 -0.92 12.41
C GLN A 447 16.99 -1.22 12.21
N LYS A 448 16.54 -2.44 12.51
CA LYS A 448 15.11 -2.81 12.44
C LYS A 448 14.26 -2.01 13.43
N ILE A 449 14.73 -1.86 14.68
CA ILE A 449 14.01 -1.06 15.68
C ILE A 449 14.01 0.42 15.32
N ARG A 450 15.10 0.95 14.75
CA ARG A 450 15.16 2.33 14.24
C ARG A 450 14.16 2.56 13.12
N LEU A 451 14.01 1.60 12.20
CA LEU A 451 13.03 1.63 11.13
C LEU A 451 11.59 1.63 11.66
N GLU A 452 11.30 0.79 12.67
CA GLU A 452 10.00 0.76 13.36
C GLU A 452 9.69 2.09 14.07
N LEU A 453 10.67 2.66 14.78
CA LEU A 453 10.52 3.95 15.45
C LEU A 453 10.29 5.08 14.44
N ASN A 454 11.03 5.11 13.34
CA ASN A 454 10.87 6.10 12.30
C ASN A 454 9.46 6.09 11.72
N TYR A 455 8.86 4.91 11.49
CA TYR A 455 7.48 4.80 11.03
C TYR A 455 6.49 5.55 11.94
N LEU A 456 6.63 5.44 13.27
CA LEU A 456 5.73 6.10 14.23
C LEU A 456 5.77 7.63 14.14
N PHE A 457 6.89 8.17 13.67
CA PHE A 457 7.17 9.60 13.64
C PHE A 457 7.04 10.24 12.25
N ILE A 458 6.52 9.51 11.27
CA ILE A 458 6.30 10.07 9.94
C ILE A 458 5.25 11.16 10.00
N ASP A 459 5.59 12.37 9.53
CA ASP A 459 4.63 13.46 9.40
C ASP A 459 3.86 13.33 8.08
N SER A 460 2.55 13.50 8.15
CA SER A 460 1.68 13.74 7.00
C SER A 460 2.17 14.87 6.06
N ARG A 461 3.00 15.81 6.54
CA ARG A 461 3.50 16.99 5.82
C ARG A 461 4.85 16.79 5.12
N ASP A 462 5.68 15.84 5.53
CA ASP A 462 7.11 15.79 5.17
C ASP A 462 7.43 15.29 3.75
N THR A 463 6.44 15.00 2.90
CA THR A 463 6.69 14.51 1.54
C THR A 463 6.80 15.61 0.48
N VAL A 464 7.14 16.85 0.86
CA VAL A 464 7.49 17.91 -0.11
C VAL A 464 9.00 18.20 -0.15
N THR A 465 9.79 17.76 0.84
CA THR A 465 11.15 18.32 1.03
C THR A 465 12.33 17.39 0.73
N THR A 466 12.12 16.11 0.37
CA THR A 466 13.14 15.28 -0.32
C THR A 466 12.96 15.26 -1.84
N ARG A 467 12.30 16.28 -2.40
CA ARG A 467 12.09 16.47 -3.85
C ARG A 467 13.11 17.40 -4.53
N ASN A 468 14.18 17.83 -3.84
CA ASN A 468 15.10 18.83 -4.41
C ASN A 468 16.24 18.30 -5.30
N ASP A 469 16.28 17.00 -5.63
CA ASP A 469 17.17 16.47 -6.70
C ASP A 469 16.43 15.50 -7.64
N MET A 470 15.18 15.79 -8.00
CA MET A 470 14.49 15.02 -9.04
C MET A 470 13.79 15.93 -10.04
N ASN A 471 14.51 16.21 -11.13
CA ASN A 471 13.93 16.59 -12.42
C ASN A 471 12.90 15.53 -12.84
N LEU A 472 11.63 15.80 -12.56
CA LEU A 472 10.52 15.23 -13.31
C LEU A 472 10.18 16.23 -14.42
N PRO A 473 10.08 15.80 -15.69
CA PRO A 473 9.70 16.70 -16.77
C PRO A 473 8.26 17.18 -16.54
N ASN A 474 8.11 18.50 -16.39
CA ASN A 474 6.84 19.21 -16.48
C ASN A 474 6.19 18.90 -17.84
N SER A 475 5.04 18.23 -17.85
CA SER A 475 4.08 18.30 -18.94
C SER A 475 2.81 19.00 -18.48
N HIS A 476 2.95 20.30 -18.21
CA HIS A 476 1.84 21.23 -18.37
C HIS A 476 1.67 21.54 -19.86
N GLN A 477 0.67 20.94 -20.49
CA GLN A 477 0.00 21.35 -21.74
C GLN A 477 -1.20 20.40 -21.81
N TYR A 478 -2.44 20.83 -21.60
CA TYR A 478 -3.20 21.68 -22.50
C TYR A 478 -4.24 22.50 -21.72
N ALA A 479 -4.15 23.83 -21.80
CA ALA A 479 -5.31 24.71 -21.70
C ALA A 479 -4.99 26.07 -22.38
N ALA A 480 -5.75 26.36 -23.45
CA ALA A 480 -5.99 27.67 -24.08
C ALA A 480 -4.80 28.23 -24.91
N ILE A 481 -4.91 28.92 -26.06
CA ILE A 481 -5.87 29.83 -26.72
C ILE A 481 -5.51 29.79 -28.25
N SER A 482 -6.41 29.84 -29.23
CA SER A 482 -6.78 31.09 -29.93
C SER A 482 -7.82 30.82 -31.01
N GLY A 483 -8.86 31.64 -31.06
CA GLY A 483 -9.62 31.84 -32.29
C GLY A 483 -8.88 32.78 -33.25
N GLU A 484 -9.21 32.71 -34.53
CA GLU A 484 -9.34 33.89 -35.39
C GLU A 484 -10.17 33.55 -36.65
N LYS A 485 -11.12 34.46 -36.89
CA LYS A 485 -11.80 34.83 -38.14
C LYS A 485 -11.37 34.14 -39.45
N GLN A 486 -12.34 33.52 -40.13
CA GLN A 486 -13.03 34.09 -41.30
C GLN A 486 -14.34 33.35 -41.56
#